data_AF-A0A177B6C9-F1
#
_entry.id   AF-A0A177B6C9-F1
#
_cell.length_a   1.000
_cell.length_b   1.000
_cell.length_c   1.000
_cell.angle_alpha   90.00
_cell.angle_beta   90.00
_cell.angle_gamma   90.00
#
_symmetry.space_group_name_H-M   'P 1'
#
loop_
_entity.id
_entity.type
_entity.pdbx_description
1 polymer ?
#
loop_
_entity_poly.entity_id
_entity_poly.type
_entity_poly.pdbx_seq_one_letter_code
_entity_poly.pdbx_strand_id
1 'polypeptide(L)'
;MEIGSTTAPKIKTNFIYDFIIVANVNNCPIHYIPIINTHDTGVNACTVVSGLFKNTTRCICIKRSKSETVLTSIIISEEKQHYGYKHLATTQDTIEKVFKKKQIYLRYDFIDHAKNAVTDVILLSNKIDIPLGYYTAGLIGNFYLCYKMDAYVEQKSVEFLDLSDWVNVDNPKCLDTKKRTYNTLSTNSVKKVSER
;
A
#
# COMPACT_ATOMS: atom_id res chain seq x y z
N MET A 1 26.88 -26.06 23.77
CA MET A 1 27.18 -24.78 23.11
C MET A 1 26.23 -24.71 21.92
N GLU A 2 25.05 -24.13 22.14
CA GLU A 2 23.97 -24.09 21.15
C GLU A 2 24.14 -22.84 20.28
N ILE A 3 24.26 -23.06 18.97
CA ILE A 3 24.38 -21.99 17.99
C ILE A 3 22.96 -21.49 17.74
N GLY A 4 22.58 -20.39 18.39
CA GLY A 4 21.29 -19.74 18.17
C GLY A 4 21.13 -19.33 16.71
N SER A 5 20.14 -19.89 16.03
CA SER A 5 19.77 -19.50 14.68
C SER A 5 19.21 -18.08 14.69
N THR A 6 20.01 -17.10 14.27
CA THR A 6 19.57 -15.72 14.06
C THR A 6 18.59 -15.69 12.87
N THR A 7 17.30 -15.84 13.15
CA THR A 7 16.26 -15.61 12.16
C THR A 7 16.25 -14.12 11.81
N ALA A 8 16.58 -13.78 10.56
CA ALA A 8 16.45 -12.42 10.06
C ALA A 8 15.02 -11.90 10.34
N PRO A 9 14.86 -10.63 10.76
CA PRO A 9 13.54 -10.10 11.08
C PRO A 9 12.67 -10.12 9.82
N LYS A 10 11.61 -10.94 9.84
CA LYS A 10 10.53 -10.85 8.85
C LYS A 10 9.83 -9.52 9.07
N ILE A 11 10.20 -8.51 8.28
CA ILE A 11 9.52 -7.22 8.29
C ILE A 11 8.12 -7.44 7.72
N LYS A 12 7.12 -7.63 8.58
CA LYS A 12 5.71 -7.74 8.21
C LYS A 12 5.20 -6.35 7.80
N THR A 13 5.55 -5.89 6.61
CA THR A 13 4.99 -4.67 6.03
C THR A 13 3.55 -4.93 5.63
N ASN A 14 2.63 -4.11 6.16
CA ASN A 14 1.20 -4.25 5.96
C ASN A 14 0.71 -3.20 4.96
N PHE A 15 1.00 -3.43 3.67
CA PHE A 15 0.68 -2.50 2.60
C PHE A 15 -0.83 -2.41 2.34
N ILE A 16 -1.27 -1.25 1.88
CA ILE A 16 -2.64 -1.03 1.41
C ILE A 16 -2.65 -1.27 -0.09
N TYR A 17 -3.47 -2.24 -0.51
CA TYR A 17 -3.62 -2.66 -1.89
C TYR A 17 -4.84 -2.04 -2.56
N ASP A 18 -5.85 -1.63 -1.77
CA ASP A 18 -7.00 -0.91 -2.32
C ASP A 18 -7.64 0.07 -1.33
N PHE A 19 -8.33 1.06 -1.87
CA PHE A 19 -9.00 2.14 -1.17
C PHE A 19 -10.34 2.44 -1.86
N ILE A 20 -11.43 2.39 -1.11
CA ILE A 20 -12.78 2.66 -1.61
C ILE A 20 -13.55 3.55 -0.64
N ILE A 21 -14.70 4.04 -1.08
CA ILE A 21 -15.67 4.71 -0.21
C ILE A 21 -17.02 4.03 -0.34
N VAL A 22 -17.68 3.81 0.79
CA VAL A 22 -19.05 3.28 0.86
C VAL A 22 -19.99 4.33 1.46
N ALA A 23 -21.26 4.29 1.05
CA ALA A 23 -22.30 5.14 1.60
C ALA A 23 -22.81 4.64 2.96
N ASN A 24 -22.72 3.34 3.20
CA ASN A 24 -23.05 2.71 4.47
C ASN A 24 -21.89 1.82 4.93
N VAL A 25 -21.38 2.05 6.15
CA VAL A 25 -20.27 1.28 6.72
C VAL A 25 -20.56 -0.23 6.79
N ASN A 26 -21.83 -0.60 6.97
CA ASN A 26 -22.27 -1.99 7.03
C ASN A 26 -22.22 -2.68 5.64
N ASN A 27 -22.12 -1.91 4.56
CA ASN A 27 -21.92 -2.41 3.21
C ASN A 27 -20.43 -2.48 2.82
N CYS A 28 -19.51 -2.32 3.77
CA CYS A 28 -18.08 -2.51 3.52
C CYS A 28 -17.85 -3.94 2.97
N PRO A 29 -17.26 -4.08 1.76
CA PRO A 29 -17.06 -5.39 1.16
C PRO A 29 -16.12 -6.29 1.98
N ILE A 30 -16.21 -7.60 1.74
CA ILE A 30 -15.32 -8.59 2.34
C ILE A 30 -13.85 -8.23 2.03
N HIS A 31 -12.96 -8.43 3.00
CA HIS A 31 -11.52 -8.10 2.95
C HIS A 31 -11.18 -6.60 2.97
N TYR A 32 -12.18 -5.73 3.07
CA TYR A 32 -11.98 -4.32 3.39
C TYR A 32 -12.21 -4.06 4.88
N ILE A 33 -11.48 -3.07 5.38
CA ILE A 33 -11.56 -2.60 6.76
C ILE A 33 -12.00 -1.12 6.71
N PRO A 34 -13.15 -0.77 7.30
CA PRO A 34 -13.58 0.63 7.35
C PRO A 34 -12.75 1.41 8.36
N ILE A 35 -12.45 2.67 8.04
CA ILE A 35 -11.86 3.65 8.97
C ILE A 35 -13.03 4.36 9.65
N ILE A 36 -13.42 3.84 10.82
CA ILE A 36 -14.63 4.27 11.53
C ILE A 36 -14.41 5.46 12.45
N ASN A 37 -13.21 5.62 12.99
CA ASN A 37 -12.90 6.64 13.99
C ASN A 37 -11.68 7.46 13.55
N THR A 38 -11.67 8.73 13.91
CA THR A 38 -10.50 9.59 13.73
C THR A 38 -9.40 9.13 14.65
N HIS A 39 -8.15 9.31 14.22
CA HIS A 39 -6.98 8.88 14.97
C HIS A 39 -6.72 9.79 16.18
N ASP A 40 -7.05 11.08 16.08
CA ASP A 40 -6.76 12.08 17.12
C ASP A 40 -7.77 12.07 18.26
N THR A 41 -9.06 12.17 17.93
CA THR A 41 -10.14 12.37 18.92
C THR A 41 -11.07 11.18 19.06
N GLY A 42 -10.91 10.15 18.22
CA GLY A 42 -11.75 8.95 18.24
C GLY A 42 -13.20 9.18 17.80
N VAL A 43 -13.53 10.32 17.20
CA VAL A 43 -14.90 10.60 16.71
C VAL A 43 -15.20 9.86 15.43
N ASN A 44 -16.49 9.69 15.09
CA ASN A 44 -16.88 9.00 13.87
C ASN A 44 -16.30 9.69 12.62
N ALA A 45 -15.48 8.95 11.87
CA ALA A 45 -14.74 9.44 10.71
C ALA A 45 -15.52 9.32 9.39
N CYS A 46 -16.69 8.66 9.41
CA CYS A 46 -17.59 8.67 8.29
C CYS A 46 -18.22 10.06 8.11
N THR A 47 -17.95 10.69 6.98
CA THR A 47 -18.42 12.06 6.71
C THR A 47 -19.89 12.07 6.30
N VAL A 48 -20.68 12.95 6.90
CA VAL A 48 -22.04 13.25 6.44
C VAL A 48 -21.99 14.22 5.25
N VAL A 49 -22.54 13.81 4.12
CA VAL A 49 -22.71 14.61 2.91
C VAL A 49 -24.17 15.04 2.80
N SER A 50 -24.41 16.35 2.90
CA SER A 50 -25.76 16.90 2.78
C SER A 50 -26.23 16.94 1.33
N GLY A 51 -27.36 16.27 1.09
CA GLY A 51 -28.17 16.37 -0.11
C GLY A 51 -29.34 17.33 0.08
N LEU A 52 -30.04 17.63 -1.01
CA LEU A 52 -31.20 18.53 -1.00
C LEU A 52 -32.41 17.91 -0.27
N PHE A 53 -32.50 16.57 -0.24
CA PHE A 53 -33.62 15.84 0.35
C PHE A 53 -33.20 14.83 1.45
N LYS A 54 -31.96 14.31 1.39
CA LYS A 54 -31.42 13.37 2.37
C LYS A 54 -29.94 13.65 2.64
N ASN A 55 -29.53 13.48 3.88
CA ASN A 55 -28.12 13.34 4.22
C ASN A 55 -27.68 11.91 3.90
N THR A 56 -26.50 11.75 3.30
CA THR A 56 -25.86 10.45 3.10
C THR A 56 -24.52 10.44 3.82
N THR A 57 -23.98 9.26 4.07
CA THR A 57 -22.70 9.09 4.75
C THR A 57 -21.64 8.67 3.73
N ARG A 58 -20.36 8.94 4.01
CA ARG A 58 -19.21 8.49 3.23
C ARG A 58 -18.16 7.95 4.19
N CYS A 59 -17.94 6.64 4.16
CA CYS A 59 -16.94 5.96 4.97
C CYS A 59 -15.82 5.46 4.06
N ILE A 60 -14.58 5.70 4.45
CA ILE A 60 -13.40 5.16 3.75
C ILE A 60 -13.18 3.73 4.20
N CYS A 61 -12.90 2.84 3.25
CA CYS A 61 -12.49 1.47 3.53
C CYS A 61 -11.21 1.13 2.78
N ILE A 62 -10.34 0.34 3.41
CA ILE A 62 -9.03 -0.05 2.86
C ILE A 62 -8.88 -1.57 2.83
N LYS A 63 -8.14 -2.08 1.84
CA LYS A 63 -7.85 -3.50 1.69
C LYS A 63 -6.35 -3.75 1.83
N ARG A 64 -6.00 -4.74 2.65
CA ARG A 64 -4.60 -5.12 2.95
C ARG A 64 -4.20 -6.50 2.41
N SER A 65 -5.15 -7.28 1.90
CA SER A 65 -4.84 -8.54 1.23
C SER A 65 -4.13 -8.26 -0.10
N LYS A 66 -3.06 -9.02 -0.38
CA LYS A 66 -2.19 -8.85 -1.57
C LYS A 66 -3.00 -8.80 -2.88
N SER A 67 -2.54 -7.96 -3.79
CA SER A 67 -3.04 -7.76 -5.16
C SER A 67 -1.86 -7.55 -6.10
N GLU A 68 -2.10 -7.54 -7.41
CA GLU A 68 -1.09 -7.28 -8.45
C GLU A 68 -0.59 -5.82 -8.44
N THR A 69 -1.39 -4.92 -7.87
CA THR A 69 -1.07 -3.51 -7.71
C THR A 69 -1.17 -3.09 -6.26
N VAL A 70 -0.38 -2.09 -5.88
CA VAL A 70 -0.36 -1.53 -4.52
C VAL A 70 -0.62 -0.03 -4.58
N LEU A 71 -1.29 0.53 -3.56
CA LEU A 71 -1.54 1.95 -3.48
C LEU A 71 -0.23 2.68 -3.16
N THR A 72 0.16 3.65 -3.99
CA THR A 72 1.44 4.37 -3.85
C THR A 72 1.29 5.86 -3.58
N SER A 73 0.12 6.45 -3.86
CA SER A 73 -0.15 7.86 -3.54
C SER A 73 -1.64 8.16 -3.45
N ILE A 74 -1.99 9.14 -2.60
CA ILE A 74 -3.35 9.66 -2.43
C ILE A 74 -3.30 11.18 -2.55
N ILE A 75 -4.16 11.74 -3.41
CA ILE A 75 -4.32 13.18 -3.61
C ILE A 75 -5.78 13.57 -3.36
N ILE A 76 -5.98 14.68 -2.65
CA ILE A 76 -7.28 15.36 -2.58
C ILE A 76 -7.17 16.71 -3.29
N SER A 77 -7.97 16.93 -4.33
CA SER A 77 -7.94 18.15 -5.13
C SER A 77 -9.32 18.54 -5.65
N GLU A 78 -9.51 19.82 -5.96
CA GLU A 78 -10.70 20.32 -6.68
C GLU A 78 -10.50 20.30 -8.21
N GLU A 79 -9.26 20.10 -8.66
CA GLU A 79 -8.92 19.97 -10.07
C GLU A 79 -9.44 18.65 -10.64
N LYS A 80 -9.91 18.68 -11.89
CA LYS A 80 -10.66 17.57 -12.49
C LYS A 80 -9.80 16.39 -12.93
N GLN A 81 -8.47 16.53 -13.04
CA GLN A 81 -7.62 15.47 -13.59
C GLN A 81 -6.21 15.48 -13.02
N HIS A 82 -5.74 14.30 -12.64
CA HIS A 82 -4.37 14.02 -12.19
C HIS A 82 -3.81 12.86 -13.01
N TYR A 83 -2.87 13.12 -13.91
CA TYR A 83 -2.30 12.09 -14.79
C TYR A 83 -1.65 10.97 -13.99
N GLY A 84 -1.96 9.71 -14.34
CA GLY A 84 -1.49 8.54 -13.60
C GLY A 84 -2.24 8.25 -12.31
N TYR A 85 -3.31 8.98 -12.01
CA TYR A 85 -4.20 8.71 -10.88
C TYR A 85 -5.59 8.28 -11.35
N LYS A 86 -6.16 7.30 -10.65
CA LYS A 86 -7.55 6.90 -10.75
C LYS A 86 -8.42 7.84 -9.91
N HIS A 87 -9.46 8.40 -10.52
CA HIS A 87 -10.45 9.22 -9.80
C HIS A 87 -11.45 8.32 -9.08
N LEU A 88 -11.60 8.51 -7.77
CA LEU A 88 -12.63 7.85 -6.98
C LEU A 88 -13.91 8.69 -6.99
N ALA A 89 -14.67 8.56 -8.08
CA ALA A 89 -15.83 9.42 -8.38
C ALA A 89 -17.11 9.02 -7.63
N THR A 90 -17.31 7.71 -7.42
CA THR A 90 -18.55 7.14 -6.87
C THR A 90 -18.28 6.24 -5.66
N THR A 91 -19.28 6.10 -4.79
CA THR A 91 -19.29 5.09 -3.74
C THR A 91 -19.36 3.70 -4.36
N GLN A 92 -18.73 2.72 -3.73
CA GLN A 92 -18.65 1.35 -4.22
C GLN A 92 -19.98 0.60 -4.09
N ASP A 93 -20.77 0.90 -3.05
CA ASP A 93 -22.00 0.21 -2.71
C ASP A 93 -23.25 0.79 -3.38
N THR A 94 -23.32 2.11 -3.54
CA THR A 94 -24.51 2.80 -4.08
C THR A 94 -24.29 3.54 -5.40
N ILE A 95 -23.05 3.60 -5.89
CA ILE A 95 -22.66 4.33 -7.12
C ILE A 95 -23.04 5.83 -7.06
N GLU A 96 -23.25 6.37 -5.86
CA GLU A 96 -23.51 7.79 -5.66
C GLU A 96 -22.20 8.58 -5.71
N LYS A 97 -22.25 9.83 -6.17
CA LYS A 97 -21.06 10.71 -6.15
C LYS A 97 -20.46 10.80 -4.75
N VAL A 98 -19.13 10.63 -4.63
CA VAL A 98 -18.46 10.62 -3.33
C VAL A 98 -18.55 12.00 -2.66
N PHE A 99 -17.97 13.03 -3.28
CA PHE A 99 -17.95 14.40 -2.77
C PHE A 99 -18.16 15.41 -3.91
N LYS A 100 -18.82 16.54 -3.61
CA LYS A 100 -19.19 17.55 -4.63
C LYS A 100 -18.03 18.44 -5.07
N LYS A 101 -17.25 18.94 -4.11
CA LYS A 101 -16.15 19.90 -4.33
C LYS A 101 -14.83 19.16 -4.50
N LYS A 102 -14.23 18.75 -3.38
CA LYS A 102 -12.95 18.03 -3.37
C LYS A 102 -13.14 16.58 -3.84
N GLN A 103 -12.25 16.13 -4.71
CA GLN A 103 -12.21 14.81 -5.30
C GLN A 103 -11.00 14.03 -4.75
N ILE A 104 -11.08 12.70 -4.79
CA ILE A 104 -10.00 11.81 -4.34
C ILE A 104 -9.39 11.14 -5.57
N TYR A 105 -8.07 11.18 -5.65
CA TYR A 105 -7.28 10.59 -6.71
C TYR A 105 -6.28 9.62 -6.11
N LEU A 106 -6.24 8.40 -6.65
CA LEU A 106 -5.43 7.29 -6.14
C LEU A 106 -4.45 6.84 -7.20
N ARG A 107 -3.18 6.71 -6.86
CA ARG A 107 -2.17 6.11 -7.74
C ARG A 107 -1.85 4.71 -7.27
N TYR A 108 -1.82 3.80 -8.23
CA TYR A 108 -1.41 2.42 -8.02
C TYR A 108 -0.26 2.12 -8.96
N ASP A 109 0.71 1.38 -8.47
CA ASP A 109 1.76 0.81 -9.30
C ASP A 109 1.71 -0.72 -9.19
N PHE A 110 2.13 -1.42 -10.24
CA PHE A 110 2.33 -2.87 -10.18
C PHE A 110 3.39 -3.19 -9.13
N ILE A 111 3.18 -4.30 -8.40
CA ILE A 111 4.09 -4.70 -7.30
C ILE A 111 5.55 -4.82 -7.74
N ASP A 112 5.79 -5.25 -8.99
CA ASP A 112 7.13 -5.42 -9.56
C ASP A 112 7.86 -4.08 -9.82
N HIS A 113 7.12 -2.98 -9.87
CA HIS A 113 7.64 -1.64 -10.16
C HIS A 113 7.50 -0.66 -8.98
N ALA A 114 6.76 -1.05 -7.94
CA ALA A 114 6.52 -0.21 -6.77
C ALA A 114 7.81 -0.03 -5.96
N LYS A 115 8.22 1.23 -5.76
CA LYS A 115 9.37 1.58 -4.89
C LYS A 115 8.94 1.81 -3.45
N ASN A 116 7.77 2.41 -3.28
CA ASN A 116 7.14 2.71 -2.00
C ASN A 116 5.66 2.36 -2.10
N ALA A 117 5.03 2.11 -0.97
CA ALA A 117 3.61 1.84 -0.90
C ALA A 117 3.02 2.47 0.36
N VAL A 118 1.73 2.82 0.29
CA VAL A 118 0.97 3.29 1.43
C VAL A 118 0.83 2.14 2.43
N THR A 119 1.27 2.35 3.66
CA THR A 119 1.19 1.37 4.76
C THR A 119 0.06 1.67 5.72
N ASP A 120 -0.31 2.95 5.84
CA ASP A 120 -1.42 3.34 6.71
C ASP A 120 -2.16 4.59 6.20
N VAL A 121 -3.44 4.67 6.56
CA VAL A 121 -4.32 5.80 6.27
C VAL A 121 -5.07 6.13 7.55
N ILE A 122 -5.05 7.40 7.94
CA ILE A 122 -5.75 7.92 9.10
C ILE A 122 -6.56 9.16 8.72
N LEU A 123 -7.59 9.43 9.52
CA LEU A 123 -8.38 10.66 9.46
C LEU A 123 -8.15 11.45 10.75
N LEU A 124 -7.87 12.74 10.62
CA LEU A 124 -7.71 13.66 11.73
C LEU A 124 -8.81 14.71 11.71
N SER A 125 -9.30 15.10 12.89
CA SER A 125 -10.27 16.19 13.06
C SER A 125 -9.60 17.54 12.86
N ASN A 126 -8.30 17.65 13.13
CA ASN A 126 -7.50 18.85 12.98
C ASN A 126 -6.16 18.57 12.25
N LYS A 127 -5.64 19.55 11.51
CA LYS A 127 -4.35 19.48 10.78
C LYS A 127 -3.14 19.75 11.69
N ILE A 128 -3.32 20.29 12.88
CA ILE A 128 -2.20 20.73 13.73
C ILE A 128 -1.34 19.54 14.18
N ASP A 129 -1.96 18.41 14.50
CA ASP A 129 -1.29 17.26 15.13
C ASP A 129 -1.09 16.10 14.15
N ILE A 130 -0.51 16.36 12.97
CA ILE A 130 -0.16 15.29 12.02
C ILE A 130 0.93 14.40 12.66
N PRO A 131 0.68 13.09 12.89
CA PRO A 131 1.67 12.21 13.50
C PRO A 131 2.94 12.08 12.67
N LEU A 132 4.06 11.84 13.33
CA LEU A 132 5.36 11.69 12.68
C LEU A 132 5.33 10.58 11.61
N GLY A 133 5.82 10.90 10.41
CA GLY A 133 5.88 9.98 9.28
C GLY A 133 4.60 9.92 8.43
N TYR A 134 3.56 10.67 8.76
CA TYR A 134 2.38 10.83 7.91
C TYR A 134 2.48 12.06 7.01
N TYR A 135 1.95 11.93 5.80
CA TYR A 135 1.73 13.00 4.84
C TYR A 135 0.25 13.37 4.81
N THR A 136 -0.08 14.66 4.70
CA THR A 136 -1.46 15.11 4.52
C THR A 136 -1.84 15.07 3.03
N ALA A 137 -2.84 14.26 2.65
CA ALA A 137 -3.42 14.29 1.32
C ALA A 137 -4.34 15.51 1.11
N GLY A 138 -4.96 16.00 2.19
CA GLY A 138 -5.84 17.16 2.19
C GLY A 138 -7.08 16.96 3.06
N LEU A 139 -7.93 17.99 3.08
CA LEU A 139 -9.22 17.96 3.79
C LEU A 139 -10.27 17.28 2.91
N ILE A 140 -10.93 16.24 3.41
CA ILE A 140 -12.04 15.54 2.77
C ILE A 140 -13.23 15.48 3.72
N GLY A 141 -14.36 16.02 3.29
CA GLY A 141 -15.47 16.23 4.23
C GLY A 141 -15.06 17.19 5.33
N ASN A 142 -15.09 16.70 6.57
CA ASN A 142 -14.71 17.43 7.77
C ASN A 142 -13.37 16.98 8.35
N PHE A 143 -12.66 16.04 7.70
CA PHE A 143 -11.46 15.41 8.25
C PHE A 143 -10.26 15.58 7.32
N TYR A 144 -9.08 15.72 7.90
CA TYR A 144 -7.82 15.68 7.16
C TYR A 144 -7.43 14.22 6.92
N LEU A 145 -7.36 13.82 5.66
CA LEU A 145 -6.82 12.52 5.29
C LEU A 145 -5.31 12.58 5.30
N CYS A 146 -4.71 11.73 6.12
CA CYS A 146 -3.28 11.56 6.22
C CYS A 146 -2.90 10.12 5.91
N TYR A 147 -1.74 9.90 5.31
CA TYR A 147 -1.26 8.57 4.98
C TYR A 147 0.24 8.45 5.19
N LYS A 148 0.69 7.24 5.52
CA LYS A 148 2.10 6.89 5.69
C LYS A 148 2.54 5.99 4.53
N MET A 149 3.79 6.14 4.12
CA MET A 149 4.41 5.29 3.11
C MET A 149 5.70 4.71 3.64
N ASP A 150 6.00 3.49 3.23
CA ASP A 150 7.29 2.84 3.45
C ASP A 150 7.80 2.22 2.15
N ALA A 151 9.09 1.88 2.14
CA ALA A 151 9.70 1.18 1.01
C ALA A 151 8.95 -0.14 0.73
N TYR A 152 8.60 -0.35 -0.53
CA TYR A 152 7.99 -1.59 -0.96
C TYR A 152 9.10 -2.61 -1.21
N VAL A 153 9.23 -3.57 -0.30
CA VAL A 153 10.13 -4.72 -0.46
C VAL A 153 9.24 -5.94 -0.61
N GLU A 154 9.25 -6.54 -1.81
CA GLU A 154 8.51 -7.77 -2.01
C GLU A 154 9.08 -8.84 -1.07
N GLN A 155 8.22 -9.38 -0.22
CA GLN A 155 8.54 -10.57 0.55
C GLN A 155 8.55 -11.76 -0.39
N LYS A 156 9.70 -12.01 -1.02
CA LYS A 156 9.95 -13.34 -1.58
C LYS A 156 9.99 -14.28 -0.38
N SER A 157 9.02 -15.19 -0.29
CA SER A 157 9.16 -16.35 0.57
C SER A 157 10.46 -17.00 0.17
N VAL A 158 11.44 -16.99 1.07
CA VAL A 158 12.62 -17.83 0.90
C VAL A 158 12.06 -19.25 0.91
N GLU A 159 11.97 -19.88 -0.27
CA GLU A 159 11.87 -21.33 -0.32
C GLU A 159 13.06 -21.83 0.49
N PHE A 160 12.77 -22.48 1.62
CA PHE A 160 13.79 -23.19 2.36
C PHE A 160 14.37 -24.19 1.35
N LEU A 161 15.57 -23.91 0.84
CA LEU A 161 16.36 -24.94 0.19
C LEU A 161 16.50 -26.03 1.25
N ASP A 162 15.86 -27.17 1.00
CA ASP A 162 15.91 -28.31 1.89
C ASP A 162 17.40 -28.64 2.09
N LEU A 163 17.85 -28.61 3.34
CA LEU A 163 19.25 -28.86 3.69
C LEU A 163 19.68 -30.29 3.28
N SER A 164 18.74 -31.15 2.87
CA SER A 164 19.01 -32.43 2.22
C SER A 164 19.78 -32.32 0.90
N ASP A 165 19.74 -31.18 0.20
CA ASP A 165 20.47 -31.00 -1.07
C ASP A 165 21.99 -30.84 -0.87
N TRP A 166 22.45 -30.55 0.35
CA TRP A 166 23.87 -30.46 0.70
C TRP A 166 24.44 -31.75 1.29
N VAL A 167 23.61 -32.77 1.55
CA VAL A 167 24.07 -34.08 2.05
C VAL A 167 24.33 -35.01 0.87
N ASN A 168 25.31 -34.68 0.03
CA ASN A 168 25.96 -35.63 -0.87
C ASN A 168 27.32 -35.08 -1.31
N VAL A 169 28.20 -34.88 -0.33
CA VAL A 169 29.63 -34.67 -0.58
C VAL A 169 30.39 -35.79 0.09
N ASP A 170 30.20 -37.02 -0.40
CA ASP A 170 31.10 -38.15 -0.19
C ASP A 170 30.83 -39.22 -1.26
N ASN A 171 30.99 -38.86 -2.54
CA ASN A 171 31.19 -39.88 -3.58
C ASN A 171 32.09 -39.36 -4.70
N PRO A 172 33.39 -39.68 -4.71
CA PRO A 172 34.30 -39.28 -5.77
C PRO A 172 34.19 -40.28 -6.92
N LYS A 173 33.13 -40.19 -7.73
CA LYS A 173 33.02 -40.80 -9.07
C LYS A 173 31.68 -40.42 -9.70
N CYS A 174 31.70 -39.37 -10.52
CA CYS A 174 30.93 -39.25 -11.77
C CYS A 174 30.99 -37.78 -12.23
N LEU A 175 32.00 -37.48 -13.04
CA LEU A 175 31.87 -36.50 -14.11
C LEU A 175 30.85 -37.08 -15.09
N ASP A 176 29.64 -36.53 -15.19
CA ASP A 176 29.10 -36.17 -16.51
C ASP A 176 27.86 -35.25 -16.46
N THR A 177 27.90 -34.23 -17.31
CA THR A 177 26.80 -33.48 -17.94
C THR A 177 25.53 -33.11 -17.15
N LYS A 178 25.52 -31.90 -16.57
CA LYS A 178 24.40 -30.95 -16.69
C LYS A 178 24.89 -29.51 -16.47
N LYS A 179 25.25 -28.83 -17.56
CA LYS A 179 25.39 -27.36 -17.58
C LYS A 179 24.00 -26.76 -17.36
N ARG A 180 23.65 -26.38 -16.13
CA ARG A 180 22.63 -25.35 -15.89
C ARG A 180 23.34 -24.00 -15.88
N THR A 181 23.13 -23.27 -16.97
CA THR A 181 23.56 -21.88 -17.12
C THR A 181 22.80 -21.03 -16.10
N TYR A 182 23.47 -20.61 -15.03
CA TYR A 182 22.98 -19.53 -14.20
C TYR A 182 23.48 -18.23 -14.82
N ASN A 183 22.55 -17.43 -15.35
CA ASN A 183 22.84 -16.05 -15.72
C ASN A 183 23.07 -15.26 -14.43
N THR A 184 24.33 -15.17 -14.03
CA THR A 184 24.82 -14.18 -13.08
C THR A 184 24.76 -12.81 -13.77
N LEU A 185 23.70 -12.03 -13.54
CA LEU A 185 23.77 -10.60 -13.84
C LEU A 185 24.27 -9.87 -12.60
N SER A 186 25.52 -9.47 -12.75
CA SER A 186 26.43 -8.83 -11.83
C SER A 186 25.91 -7.50 -11.29
N THR A 187 26.17 -7.30 -10.00
CA THR A 187 26.42 -6.00 -9.39
C THR A 187 27.55 -5.27 -10.11
N ASN A 188 27.31 -4.02 -10.53
CA ASN A 188 28.03 -2.81 -10.07
C ASN A 188 28.24 -1.74 -11.14
N SER A 189 28.29 -0.51 -10.62
CA SER A 189 29.12 0.63 -11.02
C SER A 189 28.53 1.68 -11.97
N VAL A 190 28.15 2.82 -11.37
CA VAL A 190 28.86 4.11 -11.52
C VAL A 190 29.76 4.21 -12.76
N LYS A 191 29.43 5.16 -13.65
CA LYS A 191 30.43 5.88 -14.45
C LYS A 191 30.21 7.38 -14.33
N LYS A 192 31.29 8.04 -13.92
CA LYS A 192 31.57 9.47 -13.91
C LYS A 192 32.65 9.72 -14.99
N VAL A 193 32.82 10.99 -15.39
CA VAL A 193 33.98 11.61 -16.11
C VAL A 193 33.93 11.49 -17.64
N SER A 194 34.29 12.47 -18.49
CA SER A 194 34.44 13.95 -18.49
C SER A 194 34.71 14.38 -19.95
N GLU A 195 34.50 15.67 -20.24
CA GLU A 195 35.15 16.56 -21.23
C GLU A 195 35.86 16.00 -22.48
N ARG A 196 35.47 16.53 -23.64
CA ARG A 196 36.34 17.32 -24.53
C ARG A 196 35.51 18.40 -25.25
#